data_AF-A0A2M9CR29-F1
#
_entry.id   AF-A0A2M9CR29-F1
#
_cell.length_a   1.000
_cell.length_b   1.000
_cell.length_c   1.000
_cell.angle_alpha   90.00
_cell.angle_beta   90.00
_cell.angle_gamma   90.00
#
_symmetry.space_group_name_H-M   'P 1'
#
loop_
_entity.id
_entity.type
_entity.pdbx_description
1 polymer ?
#
loop_
_entity_poly.entity_id
_entity_poly.type
_entity_poly.pdbx_seq_one_letter_code
_entity_poly.pdbx_strand_id
1 'polypeptide(L)'
;MSGSQGPSLRERTRIAVRDQIARTALVMFDECGFDETTVDQIATAVGLSPRSFFRYFAAKEDIVLGDPMVYGEPVRASLAENVGTMPLWDALRAAFDPVVATIEADPDGALRATRVMIRTPVLRARNTEKHLAWMTLLVPVVADTLPGPGATTAYQARAITLAALTCLDVSHAEWVHRDGGVGIAQLLDETFALLRPAALTTP
;
A
#
# COMPACT_ATOMS: atom_id res chain seq x y z
N MET A 1 -19.46 -26.12 -8.24
CA MET A 1 -18.05 -26.51 -8.01
C MET A 1 -17.18 -25.69 -8.95
N SER A 2 -16.77 -24.49 -8.55
CA SER A 2 -15.84 -23.66 -9.33
C SER A 2 -14.43 -23.88 -8.81
N GLY A 3 -13.58 -24.49 -9.64
CA GLY A 3 -12.18 -24.76 -9.31
C GLY A 3 -11.36 -23.49 -9.39
N SER A 4 -10.79 -23.05 -8.26
CA SER A 4 -9.65 -22.14 -8.26
C SER A 4 -8.43 -22.90 -8.78
N GLN A 5 -8.20 -22.86 -10.10
CA GLN A 5 -6.89 -23.28 -10.60
C GLN A 5 -5.88 -22.21 -10.21
N GLY A 6 -4.96 -22.57 -9.32
CA GLY A 6 -3.87 -21.70 -8.90
C GLY A 6 -3.01 -21.22 -10.09
N PRO A 7 -2.14 -20.22 -9.87
CA PRO A 7 -1.39 -19.57 -10.93
C PRO A 7 -0.64 -20.58 -11.81
N SER A 8 -0.73 -20.37 -13.13
CA SER A 8 -0.03 -21.18 -14.13
C SER A 8 1.48 -21.18 -13.85
N LEU A 9 2.20 -22.20 -14.33
CA LEU A 9 3.67 -22.26 -14.17
C LEU A 9 4.35 -20.97 -14.67
N ARG A 10 3.84 -20.40 -15.78
CA ARG A 10 4.34 -19.13 -16.33
C ARG A 10 4.11 -17.96 -15.37
N GLU A 11 2.96 -17.92 -14.72
CA GLU A 11 2.62 -16.87 -13.75
C GLU A 11 3.49 -16.98 -12.50
N ARG A 12 3.69 -18.20 -11.98
CA ARG A 12 4.59 -18.45 -10.86
C ARG A 12 6.04 -18.05 -11.17
N THR A 13 6.54 -18.38 -12.37
CA THR A 13 7.86 -17.93 -12.81
C THR A 13 7.92 -16.41 -12.93
N ARG A 14 6.88 -15.76 -13.45
CA ARG A 14 6.83 -14.30 -13.58
C ARG A 14 6.87 -13.61 -12.21
N ILE A 15 6.11 -14.10 -11.23
CA ILE A 15 6.10 -13.60 -9.85
C ILE A 15 7.48 -13.79 -9.22
N ALA A 16 8.05 -15.00 -9.29
CA ALA A 16 9.36 -15.27 -8.70
C ALA A 16 10.49 -14.37 -9.24
N VAL A 17 10.49 -14.10 -10.56
CA VAL A 17 11.46 -13.18 -11.17
C VAL A 17 11.20 -11.74 -10.74
N ARG A 18 9.93 -11.31 -10.68
CA ARG A 18 9.55 -9.98 -10.19
C ARG A 18 10.05 -9.77 -8.76
N ASP A 19 9.85 -10.74 -7.88
CA ASP A 19 10.26 -10.67 -6.48
C ASP A 19 11.79 -10.67 -6.34
N GLN A 20 12.49 -11.44 -7.17
CA GLN A 20 13.96 -11.42 -7.20
C GLN A 20 14.50 -10.05 -7.61
N ILE A 21 13.93 -9.43 -8.65
CA ILE A 21 14.29 -8.06 -9.05
C ILE A 21 14.04 -7.08 -7.90
N ALA A 22 12.86 -7.15 -7.28
CA ALA A 22 12.47 -6.24 -6.21
C ALA A 22 13.39 -6.34 -4.99
N ARG A 23 13.66 -7.56 -4.50
CA ARG A 23 14.57 -7.77 -3.36
C ARG A 23 15.98 -7.23 -3.64
N THR A 24 16.55 -7.53 -4.79
CA THR A 24 17.89 -7.03 -5.17
C THR A 24 17.91 -5.51 -5.25
N ALA A 25 16.92 -4.92 -5.92
CA ALA A 25 16.85 -3.47 -6.07
C ALA A 25 16.64 -2.75 -4.74
N LEU A 26 15.81 -3.26 -3.84
CA LEU A 26 15.60 -2.67 -2.51
C LEU A 26 16.87 -2.66 -1.67
N VAL A 27 17.69 -3.71 -1.72
CA VAL A 27 19.02 -3.74 -1.08
C VAL A 27 19.90 -2.64 -1.67
N MET A 28 19.98 -2.55 -3.00
CA MET A 28 20.78 -1.51 -3.67
C MET A 28 20.30 -0.09 -3.35
N PHE A 29 18.98 0.14 -3.28
CA PHE A 29 18.44 1.46 -2.91
C PHE A 29 18.77 1.86 -1.48
N ASP A 30 18.78 0.91 -0.54
CA ASP A 30 19.10 1.19 0.86
C ASP A 30 20.61 1.38 1.07
N GLU A 31 21.45 0.66 0.33
CA GLU A 31 22.92 0.72 0.46
C GLU A 31 23.55 1.87 -0.35
N CYS A 32 23.14 2.04 -1.60
CA CYS A 32 23.75 2.98 -2.55
C CYS A 32 22.93 4.26 -2.75
N GLY A 33 21.67 4.28 -2.29
CA GLY A 33 20.72 5.34 -2.57
C GLY A 33 19.84 5.04 -3.78
N PHE A 34 18.59 5.54 -3.73
CA PHE A 34 17.61 5.32 -4.79
C PHE A 34 18.02 6.00 -6.09
N ASP A 35 18.48 7.24 -6.04
CA ASP A 35 18.78 8.06 -7.22
C ASP A 35 20.05 7.57 -7.94
N GLU A 36 21.04 7.12 -7.18
CA GLU A 36 22.33 6.61 -7.62
C GLU A 36 22.23 5.21 -8.25
N THR A 37 21.18 4.45 -7.90
CA THR A 37 20.94 3.11 -8.43
C THR A 37 20.17 3.18 -9.75
N THR A 38 20.76 2.68 -10.83
CA THR A 38 20.15 2.66 -12.17
C THR A 38 19.46 1.33 -12.49
N VAL A 39 18.50 1.36 -13.42
CA VAL A 39 17.83 0.15 -13.93
C VAL A 39 18.85 -0.83 -14.54
N ASP A 40 19.89 -0.31 -15.19
CA ASP A 40 20.92 -1.15 -15.83
C ASP A 40 21.75 -1.91 -14.78
N GLN A 41 22.09 -1.26 -13.66
CA GLN A 41 22.80 -1.91 -12.56
C GLN A 41 21.93 -3.00 -11.90
N ILE A 42 20.65 -2.70 -11.65
CA ILE A 42 19.69 -3.67 -11.09
C ILE A 42 19.55 -4.87 -12.03
N ALA A 43 19.31 -4.62 -13.32
CA ALA A 43 19.11 -5.67 -14.31
C ALA A 43 20.37 -6.56 -14.40
N THR A 44 21.56 -5.96 -14.44
CA THR A 44 22.84 -6.68 -14.45
C THR A 44 23.00 -7.54 -13.20
N ALA A 45 22.66 -7.02 -12.02
CA ALA A 45 22.76 -7.74 -10.75
C ALA A 45 21.90 -9.01 -10.68
N VAL A 46 20.80 -9.07 -11.44
CA VAL A 46 19.92 -10.25 -11.52
C VAL A 46 20.06 -11.03 -12.83
N GLY A 47 21.08 -10.73 -13.65
CA GLY A 47 21.34 -11.44 -14.92
C GLY A 47 20.32 -11.15 -16.01
N LEU A 48 19.70 -9.97 -16.01
CA LEU A 48 18.71 -9.52 -16.99
C LEU A 48 19.21 -8.34 -17.82
N SER A 49 18.58 -8.14 -18.99
CA SER A 49 18.73 -6.90 -19.74
C SER A 49 17.79 -5.81 -19.21
N PRO A 50 18.06 -4.51 -19.45
CA PRO A 50 17.14 -3.43 -19.11
C PRO A 50 15.77 -3.62 -19.79
N ARG A 51 15.76 -4.08 -21.04
CA ARG A 51 14.53 -4.45 -21.76
C ARG A 51 13.75 -5.55 -21.03
N SER A 52 14.42 -6.55 -20.47
CA SER A 52 13.79 -7.60 -19.68
C SER A 52 13.23 -7.04 -18.37
N PHE A 53 13.95 -6.14 -17.69
CA PHE A 53 13.47 -5.46 -16.50
C PHE A 53 12.14 -4.74 -16.74
N PHE A 54 12.04 -3.97 -17.84
CA PHE A 54 10.82 -3.22 -18.17
C PHE A 54 9.61 -4.09 -18.52
N ARG A 55 9.79 -5.42 -18.71
CA ARG A 55 8.67 -6.36 -18.82
C ARG A 55 8.01 -6.70 -17.48
N TYR A 56 8.69 -6.38 -16.38
CA TYR A 56 8.21 -6.59 -15.02
C TYR A 56 7.76 -5.26 -14.39
N PHE A 57 8.55 -4.19 -14.50
CA PHE A 57 8.24 -2.90 -13.90
C PHE A 57 8.18 -1.81 -14.98
N ALA A 58 7.17 -0.93 -14.93
CA ALA A 58 7.07 0.16 -15.91
C ALA A 58 8.09 1.27 -15.58
N ALA A 59 8.37 1.48 -14.30
CA ALA A 59 9.34 2.44 -13.80
C ALA A 59 10.12 1.90 -12.58
N LYS A 60 11.23 2.55 -12.23
CA LYS A 60 12.10 2.18 -11.09
C LYS A 60 11.33 2.30 -9.76
N GLU A 61 10.47 3.31 -9.66
CA GLU A 61 9.64 3.60 -8.51
C GLU A 61 8.61 2.51 -8.22
N ASP A 62 8.17 1.77 -9.24
CA ASP A 62 7.19 0.68 -9.10
C ASP A 62 7.74 -0.51 -8.31
N ILE A 63 9.07 -0.59 -8.13
CA ILE A 63 9.70 -1.57 -7.24
C ILE A 63 9.31 -1.30 -5.78
N VAL A 64 9.24 -0.03 -5.39
CA VAL A 64 9.01 0.38 -4.00
C VAL A 64 7.52 0.52 -3.72
N LEU A 65 6.79 1.17 -4.63
CA LEU A 65 5.40 1.56 -4.40
C LEU A 65 4.38 0.60 -5.02
N GLY A 66 4.83 -0.22 -5.98
CA GLY A 66 3.93 -1.05 -6.75
C GLY A 66 3.00 -0.26 -7.67
N ASP A 67 2.10 -0.96 -8.36
CA ASP A 67 1.05 -0.33 -9.16
C ASP A 67 -0.09 0.15 -8.24
N PRO A 68 -0.36 1.46 -8.16
CA PRO A 68 -1.38 2.01 -7.27
C PRO A 68 -2.74 1.33 -7.36
N MET A 69 -3.19 0.98 -8.57
CA MET A 69 -4.51 0.39 -8.76
C MET A 69 -4.55 -1.08 -8.37
N VAL A 70 -3.48 -1.80 -8.66
CA VAL A 70 -3.36 -3.22 -8.28
C VAL A 70 -3.37 -3.36 -6.76
N TYR A 71 -2.69 -2.47 -6.02
CA TYR A 71 -2.66 -2.53 -4.56
C TYR A 71 -3.88 -1.86 -3.90
N GLY A 72 -4.56 -0.94 -4.58
CA GLY A 72 -5.76 -0.27 -4.06
C GLY A 72 -7.02 -1.13 -4.13
N GLU A 73 -7.11 -2.05 -5.11
CA GLU A 73 -8.29 -2.89 -5.29
C GLU A 73 -8.56 -3.86 -4.12
N PRO A 74 -7.57 -4.57 -3.55
CA PRO A 74 -7.78 -5.37 -2.34
C PRO A 74 -8.29 -4.54 -1.15
N VAL A 75 -7.80 -3.30 -1.00
CA VAL A 75 -8.25 -2.37 0.05
C VAL A 75 -9.71 -1.98 -0.19
N ARG A 76 -10.06 -1.63 -1.42
CA ARG A 76 -11.44 -1.31 -1.82
C ARG A 76 -12.39 -2.49 -1.60
N ALA A 77 -11.98 -3.69 -2.00
CA ALA A 77 -12.77 -4.91 -1.83
C ALA A 77 -13.02 -5.21 -0.35
N SER A 78 -11.96 -5.18 0.47
CA SER A 78 -12.06 -5.37 1.92
C SER A 78 -12.96 -4.32 2.57
N LEU A 79 -12.85 -3.05 2.17
CA LEU A 79 -13.77 -2.01 2.64
C LEU A 79 -15.22 -2.34 2.27
N ALA A 80 -15.48 -2.68 1.01
CA ALA A 80 -16.82 -2.98 0.50
C ALA A 80 -17.47 -4.20 1.19
N GLU A 81 -16.67 -5.17 1.62
CA GLU A 81 -17.15 -6.35 2.38
C GLU A 81 -17.52 -6.01 3.83
N ASN A 82 -16.86 -5.02 4.44
CA ASN A 82 -17.02 -4.68 5.85
C ASN A 82 -17.96 -3.49 6.12
N VAL A 83 -18.23 -2.64 5.12
CA VAL A 83 -19.21 -1.56 5.28
C VAL A 83 -20.60 -2.11 5.59
N GLY A 84 -21.24 -1.58 6.63
CA GLY A 84 -22.56 -2.02 7.08
C GLY A 84 -22.56 -3.27 7.99
N THR A 85 -21.43 -3.96 8.13
CA THR A 85 -21.28 -5.06 9.12
C THR A 85 -20.64 -4.57 10.43
N MET A 86 -19.96 -3.42 10.39
CA MET A 86 -19.32 -2.76 11.52
C MET A 86 -19.33 -1.23 11.34
N PRO A 87 -18.99 -0.44 12.38
CA PRO A 87 -18.87 1.00 12.25
C PRO A 87 -17.87 1.38 11.14
N LEU A 88 -18.19 2.41 10.36
CA LEU A 88 -17.43 2.82 9.17
C LEU A 88 -15.92 3.01 9.44
N TRP A 89 -15.57 3.57 10.60
CA TRP A 89 -14.16 3.77 10.96
C TRP A 89 -13.43 2.45 11.19
N ASP A 90 -14.11 1.46 11.76
CA ASP A 90 -13.57 0.12 11.98
C ASP A 90 -13.46 -0.64 10.64
N ALA A 91 -14.43 -0.46 9.73
CA ALA A 91 -14.36 -0.99 8.36
C ALA A 91 -13.18 -0.40 7.57
N LEU A 92 -12.89 0.89 7.74
CA LEU A 92 -11.72 1.54 7.13
C LEU A 92 -10.39 1.04 7.72
N ARG A 93 -10.36 0.69 9.00
CA ARG A 93 -9.19 0.03 9.59
C ARG A 93 -8.99 -1.35 8.98
N ALA A 94 -10.04 -2.17 8.95
CA ALA A 94 -10.01 -3.52 8.38
C ALA A 94 -9.66 -3.52 6.88
N ALA A 95 -10.04 -2.46 6.15
CA ALA A 95 -9.71 -2.30 4.74
C ALA A 95 -8.19 -2.37 4.44
N PHE A 96 -7.35 -2.05 5.42
CA PHE A 96 -5.90 -2.12 5.28
C PHE A 96 -5.28 -3.48 5.65
N ASP A 97 -6.07 -4.46 6.10
CA ASP A 97 -5.57 -5.79 6.44
C ASP A 97 -4.84 -6.51 5.27
N PRO A 98 -5.23 -6.36 3.99
CA PRO A 98 -4.44 -6.88 2.86
C PRO A 98 -3.04 -6.25 2.75
N VAL A 99 -2.91 -4.97 3.12
CA VAL A 99 -1.61 -4.26 3.15
C VAL A 99 -0.77 -4.79 4.31
N VAL A 100 -1.36 -4.92 5.49
CA VAL A 100 -0.72 -5.50 6.68
C VAL A 100 -0.22 -6.92 6.39
N ALA A 101 -1.05 -7.77 5.81
CA ALA A 101 -0.68 -9.14 5.45
C ALA A 101 0.49 -9.20 4.45
N THR A 102 0.54 -8.24 3.51
CA THR A 102 1.67 -8.13 2.57
C THR A 102 2.97 -7.76 3.29
N ILE A 103 2.91 -6.85 4.27
CA ILE A 103 4.06 -6.46 5.09
C ILE A 103 4.52 -7.63 5.96
N GLU A 104 3.58 -8.34 6.60
CA GLU A 104 3.89 -9.47 7.49
C GLU A 104 4.49 -10.67 6.76
N ALA A 105 4.23 -10.81 5.46
CA ALA A 105 4.82 -11.86 4.62
C ALA A 105 6.32 -11.67 4.36
N ASP A 106 6.81 -10.42 4.37
CA ASP A 106 8.24 -10.08 4.27
C ASP A 106 8.54 -8.77 5.04
N PRO A 107 8.62 -8.83 6.38
CA PRO A 107 8.76 -7.63 7.21
C PRO A 107 10.04 -6.87 6.93
N ASP A 108 11.15 -7.58 6.73
CA ASP A 108 12.46 -6.97 6.47
C ASP A 108 12.49 -6.27 5.10
N GLY A 109 11.94 -6.91 4.06
CA GLY A 109 11.80 -6.32 2.74
C GLY A 109 10.87 -5.10 2.74
N ALA A 110 9.73 -5.21 3.42
CA ALA A 110 8.79 -4.11 3.56
C ALA A 110 9.38 -2.93 4.36
N LEU A 111 10.15 -3.19 5.43
CA LEU A 111 10.79 -2.15 6.24
C LEU A 111 11.80 -1.38 5.40
N ARG A 112 12.60 -2.10 4.60
CA ARG A 112 13.55 -1.52 3.65
C ARG A 112 12.84 -0.68 2.59
N ALA A 113 11.76 -1.20 1.98
CA ALA A 113 10.98 -0.46 0.99
C ALA A 113 10.37 0.83 1.56
N THR A 114 9.75 0.76 2.73
CA THR A 114 9.15 1.92 3.41
C THR A 114 10.21 2.95 3.81
N ARG A 115 11.39 2.51 4.26
CA ARG A 115 12.52 3.39 4.56
C ARG A 115 13.02 4.12 3.32
N VAL A 116 13.21 3.41 2.21
CA VAL A 116 13.61 3.99 0.91
C VAL A 116 12.57 5.00 0.44
N MET A 117 11.28 4.67 0.54
CA MET A 117 10.17 5.57 0.20
C MET A 117 10.21 6.86 1.02
N ILE A 118 10.32 6.78 2.35
CA ILE A 118 10.28 7.95 3.25
C ILE A 118 11.50 8.86 3.03
N ARG A 119 12.68 8.30 2.80
CA ARG A 119 13.92 9.08 2.63
C ARG A 119 14.05 9.73 1.25
N THR A 120 13.34 9.23 0.25
CA THR A 120 13.48 9.68 -1.14
C THR A 120 12.35 10.63 -1.55
N PRO A 121 12.63 11.91 -1.91
CA PRO A 121 11.59 12.89 -2.24
C PRO A 121 10.64 12.46 -3.39
N VAL A 122 11.17 11.90 -4.47
CA VAL A 122 10.37 11.48 -5.63
C VAL A 122 9.42 10.32 -5.28
N LEU A 123 9.84 9.43 -4.38
CA LEU A 123 9.00 8.32 -3.91
C LEU A 123 7.90 8.81 -2.96
N ARG A 124 8.18 9.81 -2.11
CA ARG A 124 7.14 10.45 -1.31
C ARG A 124 6.08 11.12 -2.19
N ALA A 125 6.49 11.82 -3.24
CA ALA A 125 5.57 12.44 -4.19
C ALA A 125 4.68 11.39 -4.87
N ARG A 126 5.28 10.29 -5.34
CA ARG A 126 4.55 9.18 -5.97
C ARG A 126 3.67 8.40 -4.98
N ASN A 127 4.03 8.33 -3.70
CA ASN A 127 3.15 7.77 -2.67
C ASN A 127 1.89 8.63 -2.48
N THR A 128 2.03 9.96 -2.51
CA THR A 128 0.87 10.87 -2.50
C THR A 128 -0.02 10.65 -3.74
N GLU A 129 0.57 10.50 -4.93
CA GLU A 129 -0.18 10.18 -6.15
C GLU A 129 -0.90 8.82 -6.03
N LYS A 130 -0.26 7.81 -5.44
CA LYS A 130 -0.87 6.51 -5.12
C LYS A 130 -2.09 6.70 -4.20
N HIS A 131 -1.97 7.52 -3.16
CA HIS A 131 -3.08 7.81 -2.25
C HIS A 131 -4.24 8.52 -2.96
N LEU A 132 -3.95 9.48 -3.84
CA LEU A 132 -4.98 10.11 -4.68
C LEU A 132 -5.68 9.10 -5.59
N ALA A 133 -4.94 8.13 -6.15
CA ALA A 133 -5.53 7.05 -6.93
C ALA A 133 -6.44 6.16 -6.05
N TRP A 134 -6.01 5.79 -4.85
CA TRP A 134 -6.84 5.04 -3.90
C TRP A 134 -8.10 5.79 -3.50
N MET A 135 -8.04 7.11 -3.33
CA MET A 135 -9.23 7.91 -3.05
C MET A 135 -10.30 7.76 -4.14
N THR A 136 -9.92 7.60 -5.42
CA THR A 136 -10.90 7.37 -6.49
C THR A 136 -11.68 6.07 -6.34
N LEU A 137 -11.08 5.07 -5.66
CA LEU A 137 -11.71 3.78 -5.37
C LEU A 137 -12.52 3.80 -4.07
N LEU A 138 -11.96 4.39 -3.02
CA LEU A 138 -12.48 4.27 -1.65
C LEU A 138 -13.59 5.28 -1.36
N VAL A 139 -13.49 6.51 -1.86
CA VAL A 139 -14.45 7.57 -1.57
C VAL A 139 -15.88 7.21 -1.99
N PRO A 140 -16.14 6.61 -3.17
CA PRO A 140 -17.49 6.17 -3.53
C PRO A 140 -18.08 5.17 -2.52
N VAL A 141 -17.30 4.17 -2.10
CA VAL A 141 -17.73 3.16 -1.12
C VAL A 141 -18.10 3.81 0.22
N VAL A 142 -17.31 4.78 0.68
CA VAL A 142 -17.60 5.52 1.91
C VAL A 142 -18.84 6.41 1.74
N ALA A 143 -18.95 7.14 0.63
CA ALA A 143 -20.04 8.07 0.38
C ALA A 143 -21.42 7.38 0.38
N ASP A 144 -21.49 6.15 -0.15
CA ASP A 144 -22.72 5.34 -0.20
C ASP A 144 -23.23 4.94 1.20
N THR A 145 -22.37 4.98 2.23
CA THR A 145 -22.74 4.67 3.62
C THR A 145 -23.23 5.88 4.42
N LEU A 146 -22.95 7.10 3.95
CA LEU A 146 -23.22 8.31 4.71
C LEU A 146 -24.65 8.82 4.48
N PRO A 147 -25.37 9.20 5.55
CA PRO A 147 -26.69 9.80 5.40
C PRO A 147 -26.57 11.25 4.91
N GLY A 148 -27.44 11.65 3.98
CA GLY A 148 -27.59 13.04 3.57
C GLY A 148 -27.49 13.28 2.06
N PRO A 149 -27.50 14.55 1.63
CA PRO A 149 -27.43 14.89 0.20
C PRO A 149 -26.03 14.64 -0.36
N GLY A 150 -25.97 14.21 -1.64
CA GLY A 150 -24.74 13.73 -2.30
C GLY A 150 -23.53 14.67 -2.23
N ALA A 151 -23.73 15.99 -2.25
CA ALA A 151 -22.62 16.95 -2.15
C ALA A 151 -21.97 16.97 -0.75
N THR A 152 -22.78 16.85 0.31
CA THR A 152 -22.31 16.80 1.69
C THR A 152 -21.62 15.46 1.98
N THR A 153 -22.21 14.35 1.54
CA THR A 153 -21.63 13.02 1.72
C THR A 153 -20.31 12.88 0.96
N ALA A 154 -20.18 13.45 -0.24
CA ALA A 154 -18.92 13.44 -0.99
C ALA A 154 -17.78 14.16 -0.25
N TYR A 155 -18.03 15.34 0.32
CA TYR A 155 -17.03 16.06 1.11
C TYR A 155 -16.63 15.28 2.36
N GLN A 156 -17.60 14.76 3.11
CA GLN A 156 -17.37 13.96 4.32
C GLN A 156 -16.61 12.67 4.01
N ALA A 157 -17.02 11.93 2.98
CA ALA A 157 -16.35 10.71 2.55
C ALA A 157 -14.89 10.96 2.19
N ARG A 158 -14.59 12.05 1.47
CA ARG A 158 -13.22 12.46 1.17
C ARG A 158 -12.42 12.73 2.45
N ALA A 159 -12.98 13.49 3.39
CA ALA A 159 -12.30 13.82 4.65
C ALA A 159 -12.01 12.57 5.49
N ILE A 160 -13.01 11.70 5.66
CA ILE A 160 -12.88 10.45 6.42
C ILE A 160 -11.84 9.52 5.77
N THR A 161 -11.89 9.35 4.45
CA THR A 161 -10.95 8.50 3.70
C THR A 161 -9.51 9.02 3.82
N LEU A 162 -9.32 10.34 3.70
CA LEU A 162 -8.00 10.95 3.88
C LEU A 162 -7.46 10.80 5.31
N ALA A 163 -8.33 10.88 6.32
CA ALA A 163 -7.93 10.63 7.70
C ALA A 163 -7.46 9.18 7.89
N ALA A 164 -8.15 8.20 7.30
CA ALA A 164 -7.74 6.80 7.33
C ALA A 164 -6.38 6.57 6.62
N LEU A 165 -6.17 7.18 5.44
CA LEU A 165 -4.87 7.13 4.75
C LEU A 165 -3.75 7.79 5.57
N THR A 166 -4.05 8.87 6.29
CA THR A 166 -3.08 9.50 7.20
C THR A 166 -2.67 8.55 8.34
N CYS A 167 -3.60 7.74 8.84
CA CYS A 167 -3.26 6.72 9.84
C CYS A 167 -2.23 5.73 9.29
N LEU A 168 -2.37 5.31 8.03
CA LEU A 168 -1.42 4.42 7.36
C LEU A 168 -0.05 5.10 7.17
N ASP A 169 -0.02 6.35 6.71
CA ASP A 169 1.23 7.11 6.54
C ASP A 169 2.00 7.28 7.85
N VAL A 170 1.31 7.67 8.92
CA VAL A 170 1.90 7.83 10.26
C VAL A 170 2.42 6.49 10.79
N SER A 171 1.64 5.42 10.62
CA SER A 171 2.04 4.08 11.06
C SER A 171 3.30 3.61 10.34
N HIS A 172 3.42 3.84 9.03
CA HIS A 172 4.64 3.53 8.27
C HIS A 172 5.85 4.34 8.75
N ALA A 173 5.67 5.63 9.00
CA ALA A 173 6.73 6.50 9.48
C ALA A 173 7.24 6.06 10.86
N GLU A 174 6.32 5.77 11.77
CA GLU A 174 6.65 5.30 13.12
C GLU A 174 7.28 3.89 13.09
N TRP A 175 6.80 3.02 12.21
CA TRP A 175 7.36 1.69 12.02
C TRP A 175 8.83 1.73 11.59
N VAL A 176 9.16 2.62 10.64
CA VAL A 176 10.54 2.88 10.24
C VAL A 176 11.35 3.55 11.34
N HIS A 177 10.76 4.49 12.09
CA HIS A 177 11.42 5.15 13.21
C HIS A 177 11.83 4.15 14.32
N ARG A 178 10.97 3.17 14.58
CA ARG A 178 11.20 2.08 15.55
C ARG A 178 12.00 0.90 14.99
N ASP A 179 12.50 1.01 13.77
CA ASP A 179 13.24 -0.04 13.06
C ASP A 179 12.51 -1.40 13.08
N GLY A 180 11.19 -1.38 12.90
CA GLY A 180 10.36 -2.58 12.92
C GLY A 180 10.13 -3.21 14.30
N GLY A 181 10.62 -2.62 15.39
CA GLY A 181 10.51 -3.16 16.74
C GLY A 181 9.08 -3.26 17.30
N VAL A 182 8.10 -2.62 16.65
CA VAL A 182 6.66 -2.76 16.90
C VAL A 182 5.97 -3.07 15.57
N GLY A 183 5.04 -4.02 15.56
CA GLY A 183 4.37 -4.44 14.32
C GLY A 183 3.50 -3.34 13.70
N ILE A 184 3.43 -3.30 12.37
CA ILE A 184 2.65 -2.29 11.64
C ILE A 184 1.16 -2.36 11.98
N ALA A 185 0.61 -3.55 12.19
CA ALA A 185 -0.79 -3.75 12.57
C ALA A 185 -1.12 -3.03 13.88
N GLN A 186 -0.25 -3.18 14.88
CA GLN A 186 -0.40 -2.53 16.18
C GLN A 186 -0.32 -1.00 16.05
N LEU A 187 0.66 -0.48 15.31
CA LEU A 187 0.78 0.96 15.08
C LEU A 187 -0.45 1.54 14.36
N LEU A 188 -1.01 0.77 13.42
CA LEU A 188 -2.22 1.13 12.72
C LEU A 188 -3.43 1.15 13.65
N ASP A 189 -3.59 0.15 14.52
CA ASP A 189 -4.64 0.11 15.54
C ASP A 189 -4.53 1.31 16.51
N GLU A 190 -3.32 1.60 17.00
CA GLU A 190 -3.04 2.74 17.88
C GLU A 190 -3.41 4.07 17.21
N THR A 191 -3.03 4.25 15.94
CA THR A 191 -3.30 5.49 15.19
C THR A 191 -4.78 5.67 14.86
N PHE A 192 -5.47 4.58 14.47
CA PHE A 192 -6.92 4.60 14.24
C PHE A 192 -7.71 4.87 15.52
N ALA A 193 -7.26 4.34 16.66
CA ALA A 193 -7.86 4.63 17.96
C ALA A 193 -7.69 6.12 18.33
N LEU A 194 -6.50 6.69 18.10
CA LEU A 194 -6.19 8.09 18.38
C LEU A 194 -7.03 9.06 17.52
N LEU A 195 -7.20 8.75 16.23
CA LEU A 195 -7.90 9.62 15.28
C LEU A 195 -9.38 9.31 15.12
N ARG A 196 -9.96 8.44 15.96
CA ARG A 196 -11.38 8.05 15.88
C ARG A 196 -12.28 9.29 15.86
N PRO A 197 -12.99 9.57 14.76
CA PRO A 197 -13.83 10.76 14.69
C PRO A 197 -15.00 10.67 15.66
N ALA A 198 -15.24 11.75 16.42
CA ALA A 198 -16.40 11.87 17.31
C ALA A 198 -17.75 11.71 16.57
N ALA A 199 -17.77 12.01 15.27
CA ALA A 199 -18.95 11.85 14.43
C ALA A 199 -19.24 10.38 14.02
N LEU A 200 -18.29 9.46 14.22
CA LEU A 200 -18.39 8.04 13.85
C LEU A 200 -18.46 7.11 15.07
N THR A 201 -18.74 7.65 16.26
CA THR A 201 -18.59 6.94 17.56
C THR A 201 -19.89 6.37 18.13
N THR A 202 -20.98 6.30 17.36
CA THR A 202 -22.29 5.81 17.87
C THR A 202 -22.82 4.65 17.01
N PRO A 203 -23.47 3.65 17.65
CA PRO A 203 -23.77 2.34 17.07
C PRO A 203 -24.90 2.37 16.04
#